data_AF-A0A9X8BUP9-F1
#
_entry.id   AF-A0A9X8BUP9-F1
#
_cell.length_a   1.000
_cell.length_b   1.000
_cell.length_c   1.000
_cell.angle_alpha   90.00
_cell.angle_beta   90.00
_cell.angle_gamma   90.00
#
_symmetry.space_group_name_H-M   'P 1'
#
loop_
_entity.id
_entity.type
_entity.pdbx_description
1 polymer ?
#
loop_
_entity_poly.entity_id
_entity_poly.type
_entity_poly.pdbx_seq_one_letter_code
_entity_poly.pdbx_strand_id
1 'polypeptide(L)'
;MKDFRMQITLDEETDTYIKDYMEEHNIRYNGEAIVRICREHQASKNTEWSLNYISEIVSKNLHDVLKSELTKIRLGANSADRNTQILIELLNGYFFLEGVDSLITTDKQEMGSVKIAKEVVAERISNARQKRLDHEASKNNVT
;
A
#
# COMPACT_ATOMS: atom_id res chain seq x y z
N MET A 1 46.17 3.70 17.95
CA MET A 1 45.62 2.33 18.00
C MET A 1 46.80 1.37 18.10
N LYS A 2 46.72 0.29 18.90
CA LYS A 2 47.83 -0.68 18.99
C LYS A 2 47.66 -1.74 17.91
N ASP A 3 48.72 -2.03 17.18
CA ASP A 3 48.73 -3.07 16.16
C ASP A 3 49.10 -4.42 16.78
N PHE A 4 48.37 -5.47 16.40
CA PHE A 4 48.60 -6.84 16.86
C PHE A 4 48.86 -7.74 15.65
N ARG A 5 49.88 -8.61 15.76
CA ARG A 5 50.19 -9.60 14.73
C ARG A 5 49.50 -10.91 15.08
N MET A 6 48.87 -11.54 14.10
CA MET A 6 48.13 -12.78 14.25
C MET A 6 48.49 -13.72 13.09
N GLN A 7 48.69 -15.00 13.40
CA GLN A 7 48.80 -16.05 12.38
C GLN A 7 47.43 -16.70 12.21
N ILE A 8 46.98 -16.82 10.97
CA ILE A 8 45.66 -17.37 10.63
C ILE A 8 45.82 -18.43 9.54
N THR A 9 44.93 -19.43 9.57
CA THR A 9 44.77 -20.42 8.51
C THR A 9 43.46 -20.12 7.81
N LEU A 10 43.49 -20.04 6.48
CA LEU A 10 42.34 -19.75 5.63
C LEU A 10 42.16 -20.88 4.62
N ASP A 11 40.92 -21.13 4.22
CA ASP A 11 40.64 -21.94 3.04
C ASP A 11 40.99 -21.17 1.75
N GLU A 12 41.06 -21.90 0.64
CA GLU A 12 41.46 -21.36 -0.67
C GLU A 12 40.46 -20.31 -1.20
N GLU A 13 39.17 -20.47 -0.94
CA GLU A 13 38.14 -19.51 -1.37
C GLU A 13 38.29 -18.18 -0.63
N THR A 14 38.50 -18.24 0.69
CA THR A 14 38.71 -17.04 1.52
C THR A 14 40.01 -16.31 1.16
N ASP A 15 41.10 -17.04 0.90
CA ASP A 15 42.36 -16.42 0.46
C ASP A 15 42.21 -15.75 -0.92
N THR A 16 41.48 -16.40 -1.84
CA THR A 16 41.19 -15.85 -3.17
C THR A 16 40.34 -14.58 -3.06
N TYR A 17 39.26 -14.61 -2.27
CA TYR A 17 38.41 -13.46 -2.03
C TYR A 17 39.17 -12.25 -1.47
N ILE A 18 40.09 -12.46 -0.53
CA ILE A 18 40.92 -11.38 0.03
C ILE A 18 41.84 -10.79 -1.04
N LYS A 19 42.44 -11.62 -1.91
CA LYS A 19 43.31 -11.15 -3.00
C LYS A 19 42.53 -10.34 -4.03
N ASP A 20 41.36 -10.81 -4.46
CA ASP A 20 40.49 -10.10 -5.40
C ASP A 20 40.08 -8.73 -4.82
N TYR A 21 39.68 -8.71 -3.54
CA TYR A 21 39.36 -7.46 -2.84
C TYR A 21 40.56 -6.51 -2.74
N MET A 22 41.77 -7.06 -2.55
CA MET A 22 42.99 -6.27 -2.54
C MET A 22 43.30 -5.65 -3.89
N GLU A 23 43.09 -6.38 -4.99
CA GLU A 23 43.26 -5.85 -6.35
C GLU A 23 42.22 -4.77 -6.67
N GLU A 24 40.94 -5.03 -6.38
CA GLU A 24 39.84 -4.09 -6.61
C GLU A 24 40.03 -2.76 -5.86
N HIS A 25 40.50 -2.82 -4.61
CA HIS A 25 40.67 -1.66 -3.75
C HIS A 25 42.11 -1.15 -3.67
N ASN A 26 43.02 -1.70 -4.48
CA ASN A 26 44.43 -1.32 -4.60
C ASN A 26 45.19 -1.35 -3.24
N ILE A 27 44.96 -2.40 -2.46
CA ILE A 27 45.50 -2.61 -1.11
C ILE A 27 46.75 -3.49 -1.19
N ARG A 28 47.81 -3.09 -0.48
CA ARG A 28 49.11 -3.78 -0.53
C ARG A 28 49.26 -4.92 0.46
N TYR A 29 48.56 -4.88 1.59
CA TYR A 29 48.76 -5.81 2.70
C TYR A 29 47.46 -6.52 3.09
N ASN A 30 47.50 -7.85 3.22
CA ASN A 30 46.34 -8.67 3.61
C ASN A 30 45.73 -8.20 4.94
N GLY A 31 46.57 -7.78 5.90
CA GLY A 31 46.08 -7.25 7.18
C GLY A 31 45.23 -5.99 7.02
N GLU A 32 45.57 -5.11 6.07
CA GLU A 32 44.79 -3.91 5.78
C GLU A 32 43.46 -4.25 5.11
N ALA A 33 43.46 -5.20 4.17
CA ALA A 33 42.26 -5.71 3.53
C ALA A 33 41.29 -6.34 4.55
N ILE A 34 41.79 -7.22 5.41
CA ILE A 34 40.99 -7.87 6.46
C ILE A 34 40.38 -6.83 7.40
N VAL A 35 41.16 -5.85 7.86
CA VAL A 35 40.64 -4.79 8.75
C VAL A 35 39.51 -4.01 8.07
N ARG A 36 39.66 -3.71 6.77
CA ARG A 36 38.65 -2.99 6.00
C ARG A 36 37.38 -3.81 5.79
N ILE A 37 37.52 -5.07 5.37
CA ILE A 37 36.41 -6.03 5.23
C ILE A 37 35.65 -6.17 6.55
N CYS A 38 36.35 -6.30 7.69
CA CYS A 38 35.70 -6.40 9.00
C CYS A 38 34.91 -5.14 9.36
N ARG A 39 35.42 -3.94 9.04
CA ARG A 39 34.72 -2.67 9.26
C ARG A 39 33.49 -2.54 8.37
N GLU A 40 33.62 -2.88 7.09
CA GLU A 40 32.52 -2.88 6.12
C GLU A 40 31.44 -3.89 6.54
N HIS A 41 31.82 -5.10 6.93
CA HIS A 41 30.90 -6.10 7.47
C HIS A 41 30.17 -5.62 8.72
N GLN A 42 30.86 -4.96 9.65
CA GLN A 42 30.23 -4.39 10.85
C GLN A 42 29.24 -3.27 10.51
N ALA A 43 29.59 -2.39 9.56
CA ALA A 43 28.69 -1.33 9.08
C ALA A 43 27.48 -1.91 8.33
N SER A 44 27.68 -2.92 7.50
CA SER A 44 26.62 -3.63 6.78
C SER A 44 25.67 -4.34 7.73
N LYS A 45 26.17 -5.01 8.79
CA LYS A 45 25.31 -5.59 9.83
C LYS A 45 24.43 -4.54 10.50
N ASN A 46 24.98 -3.40 10.89
CA ASN A 46 24.18 -2.33 11.49
C ASN A 46 23.11 -1.81 10.51
N THR A 47 23.46 -1.69 9.23
CA THR A 47 22.52 -1.27 8.18
C THR A 47 21.43 -2.31 7.94
N GLU A 48 21.77 -3.60 7.89
CA GLU A 48 20.82 -4.70 7.72
C GLU A 48 19.81 -4.77 8.87
N TRP A 49 20.28 -4.63 10.12
CA TRP A 49 19.40 -4.51 11.30
C TRP A 49 18.45 -3.31 11.17
N SER A 50 18.93 -2.18 10.67
CA SER A 50 18.09 -1.00 10.44
C SER A 50 17.07 -1.22 9.31
N LEU A 51 17.44 -1.91 8.22
CA LEU A 51 16.55 -2.21 7.10
C LEU A 51 15.45 -3.19 7.48
N ASN A 52 15.78 -4.25 8.23
CA ASN A 52 14.79 -5.21 8.71
C ASN A 52 13.79 -4.54 9.65
N TYR A 53 14.27 -3.70 10.58
CA TYR A 53 13.42 -2.94 11.47
C TYR A 53 12.51 -1.95 10.71
N ILE A 54 13.06 -1.19 9.76
CA ILE A 54 12.28 -0.28 8.92
C ILE A 54 11.23 -1.05 8.12
N SER A 55 11.60 -2.18 7.51
CA SER A 55 10.70 -3.03 6.74
C SER A 55 9.53 -3.54 7.59
N GLU A 56 9.80 -3.98 8.82
CA GLU A 56 8.77 -4.43 9.76
C GLU A 56 7.81 -3.30 10.14
N ILE A 57 8.35 -2.13 10.49
CA ILE A 57 7.55 -0.97 10.88
C ILE A 57 6.71 -0.45 9.70
N VAL A 58 7.28 -0.38 8.50
CA VAL A 58 6.55 -0.01 7.28
C VAL A 58 5.45 -1.02 6.98
N SER A 59 5.76 -2.32 7.04
CA SER A 59 4.78 -3.39 6.79
C SER A 59 3.62 -3.34 7.79
N LYS A 60 3.91 -3.12 9.07
CA LYS A 60 2.88 -2.99 10.11
C LYS A 60 2.03 -1.74 9.92
N ASN A 61 2.63 -0.59 9.68
CA ASN A 61 1.89 0.65 9.43
C ASN A 61 1.01 0.54 8.18
N LEU A 62 1.52 -0.05 7.10
CA LEU A 62 0.73 -0.32 5.90
C LEU A 62 -0.43 -1.25 6.20
N HIS A 63 -0.20 -2.34 6.95
CA HIS A 63 -1.26 -3.25 7.35
C HIS A 63 -2.36 -2.54 8.12
N ASP A 64 -2.00 -1.72 9.12
CA ASP A 64 -2.97 -1.03 9.97
C ASP A 64 -3.79 0.02 9.20
N VAL A 65 -3.12 0.82 8.36
CA VAL A 65 -3.79 1.82 7.49
C VAL A 65 -4.74 1.12 6.52
N LEU A 66 -4.26 0.10 5.79
CA LEU A 66 -5.08 -0.62 4.82
C LEU A 66 -6.27 -1.32 5.48
N LYS A 67 -6.04 -1.97 6.64
CA LYS A 67 -7.11 -2.64 7.39
C LYS A 67 -8.19 -1.65 7.84
N SER A 68 -7.80 -0.47 8.29
CA SER A 68 -8.73 0.59 8.69
C SER A 68 -9.58 1.05 7.49
N GLU A 69 -8.94 1.38 6.37
CA GLU A 69 -9.65 1.85 5.17
C GLU A 69 -10.56 0.76 4.57
N LEU A 70 -10.08 -0.48 4.47
CA LEU A 70 -10.90 -1.61 4.00
C LEU A 70 -12.10 -1.88 4.93
N THR A 71 -11.93 -1.68 6.23
CA THR A 71 -13.05 -1.81 7.18
C THR A 71 -14.12 -0.76 6.95
N LYS A 72 -13.73 0.50 6.71
CA LYS A 72 -14.67 1.59 6.38
C LYS A 72 -15.42 1.30 5.08
N ILE A 73 -14.70 0.85 4.04
CA ILE A 73 -15.30 0.46 2.75
C ILE A 73 -16.32 -0.66 2.97
N ARG A 74 -15.95 -1.72 3.70
CA ARG A 74 -16.84 -2.85 4.00
C ARG A 74 -18.10 -2.40 4.74
N LEU A 75 -17.98 -1.52 5.74
CA LEU A 75 -19.13 -1.00 6.48
C LEU A 75 -20.05 -0.16 5.58
N GLY A 76 -19.48 0.68 4.72
CA GLY A 76 -20.23 1.46 3.73
C GLY A 76 -20.99 0.56 2.75
N ALA A 77 -20.31 -0.45 2.19
CA ALA A 77 -20.92 -1.43 1.28
C ALA A 77 -22.06 -2.20 1.96
N ASN A 78 -21.84 -2.70 3.18
CA ASN A 78 -22.87 -3.42 3.94
C ASN A 78 -24.10 -2.53 4.24
N SER A 79 -23.88 -1.24 4.53
CA SER A 79 -25.00 -0.32 4.77
C SER A 79 -25.78 -0.04 3.48
N ALA A 80 -25.09 0.11 2.34
CA ALA A 80 -25.74 0.31 1.05
C ALA A 80 -26.53 -0.93 0.62
N ASP A 81 -25.96 -2.13 0.81
CA ASP A 81 -26.62 -3.41 0.54
C ASP A 81 -27.89 -3.57 1.40
N ARG A 82 -27.78 -3.40 2.72
CA ARG A 82 -28.94 -3.47 3.64
C ARG A 82 -30.05 -2.49 3.24
N ASN A 83 -29.69 -1.25 2.92
CA ASN A 83 -30.68 -0.24 2.51
C ASN A 83 -31.33 -0.60 1.16
N THR A 84 -30.56 -1.19 0.24
CA THR A 84 -31.09 -1.68 -1.05
C THR A 84 -32.05 -2.84 -0.85
N GLN A 85 -31.75 -3.78 0.05
CA GLN A 85 -32.66 -4.86 0.39
C GLN A 85 -33.96 -4.35 1.00
N ILE A 86 -33.89 -3.41 1.94
CA ILE A 86 -35.09 -2.75 2.49
C ILE A 86 -35.92 -2.11 1.36
N LEU A 87 -35.27 -1.42 0.41
CA LEU A 87 -35.95 -0.82 -0.73
C LEU A 87 -36.62 -1.88 -1.63
N ILE A 88 -35.96 -3.02 -1.87
CA ILE A 88 -36.53 -4.14 -2.63
C ILE A 88 -37.80 -4.66 -1.95
N GLU A 89 -37.78 -4.85 -0.63
CA GLU A 89 -38.98 -5.30 0.12
C GLU A 89 -40.13 -4.28 0.07
N LEU A 90 -39.81 -2.98 0.20
CA LEU A 90 -40.82 -1.92 0.08
C LEU A 90 -41.44 -1.87 -1.32
N LEU A 91 -40.63 -2.00 -2.37
CA LEU A 91 -41.11 -2.04 -3.75
C LEU A 91 -41.92 -3.30 -4.03
N ASN A 92 -41.54 -4.45 -3.47
CA ASN A 92 -42.31 -5.69 -3.56
C ASN A 92 -43.72 -5.51 -2.95
N GLY A 93 -43.82 -4.94 -1.76
CA GLY A 93 -45.11 -4.63 -1.14
C GLY A 93 -45.97 -3.67 -1.97
N TYR A 94 -45.33 -2.66 -2.59
CA TYR A 94 -46.02 -1.74 -3.49
C TYR A 94 -46.51 -2.43 -4.78
N PHE A 95 -45.67 -3.24 -5.43
CA PHE A 95 -46.05 -3.98 -6.63
C PHE A 95 -47.16 -5.00 -6.37
N PHE A 96 -47.14 -5.65 -5.20
CA PHE A 96 -48.23 -6.52 -4.78
C PHE A 96 -49.56 -5.77 -4.68
N LEU A 97 -49.56 -4.56 -4.10
CA LEU A 97 -50.76 -3.72 -3.97
C LEU A 97 -51.30 -3.26 -5.34
N GLU A 98 -50.40 -2.86 -6.25
CA GLU A 98 -50.75 -2.36 -7.59
C GLU A 98 -50.99 -3.47 -8.62
N GLY A 99 -50.82 -4.73 -8.25
CA GLY A 99 -50.99 -5.88 -9.16
C GLY A 99 -49.94 -5.94 -10.27
N VAL A 100 -48.73 -5.43 -10.02
CA VAL A 100 -47.62 -5.42 -10.99
C VAL A 100 -46.91 -6.77 -10.95
N ASP A 101 -47.08 -7.57 -12.00
CA ASP A 101 -46.46 -8.91 -12.15
C ASP A 101 -45.30 -8.94 -13.16
N SER A 102 -45.03 -7.81 -13.83
CA SER A 102 -43.96 -7.72 -14.83
C SER A 102 -43.30 -6.33 -14.84
N LEU A 103 -42.02 -6.31 -15.23
CA LEU A 103 -41.18 -5.10 -15.31
C LEU A 103 -40.62 -4.96 -16.72
N ILE A 104 -40.67 -3.74 -17.27
CA ILE A 104 -39.88 -3.35 -18.44
C ILE A 104 -38.58 -2.72 -17.94
N THR A 105 -37.44 -3.35 -18.26
CA THR A 105 -36.13 -2.86 -17.81
C THR A 105 -35.61 -1.71 -18.67
N THR A 106 -34.68 -0.94 -18.11
CA THR A 106 -34.07 0.22 -18.78
C THR A 106 -33.34 -0.13 -20.07
N ASP A 107 -32.87 -1.38 -20.21
CA ASP A 107 -32.20 -1.86 -21.43
C ASP A 107 -33.17 -2.01 -22.61
N LYS A 108 -34.47 -2.19 -22.31
CA LYS A 108 -35.54 -2.26 -23.30
C LYS A 108 -36.18 -0.89 -23.51
N GLN A 109 -36.55 -0.22 -22.42
CA GLN A 109 -37.13 1.12 -22.46
C GLN A 109 -36.80 1.90 -21.19
N GLU A 110 -35.93 2.89 -21.31
CA GLU A 110 -35.60 3.79 -20.22
C GLU A 110 -36.54 5.01 -20.20
N MET A 111 -37.27 5.18 -19.10
CA MET A 111 -38.19 6.30 -18.89
C MET A 111 -37.42 7.62 -18.68
N GLY A 112 -37.99 8.74 -19.14
CA GLY A 112 -37.37 10.06 -18.99
C GLY A 112 -37.07 10.45 -17.53
N SER A 113 -37.93 10.04 -16.60
CA SER A 113 -37.71 10.21 -15.15
C SER A 113 -36.45 9.50 -14.64
N VAL A 114 -36.16 8.30 -15.14
CA VAL A 114 -34.95 7.54 -14.78
C VAL A 114 -33.70 8.24 -15.33
N LYS A 115 -33.77 8.80 -16.54
CA LYS A 115 -32.66 9.59 -17.12
C LYS A 115 -32.32 10.80 -16.26
N ILE A 116 -33.33 11.59 -15.90
CA ILE A 116 -33.16 12.77 -15.02
C ILE A 116 -32.57 12.35 -13.68
N ALA A 117 -33.06 11.26 -13.08
CA ALA A 117 -32.52 10.76 -11.82
C ALA A 117 -31.03 10.38 -11.94
N LYS A 118 -30.62 9.70 -13.02
CA LYS A 118 -29.21 9.36 -13.28
C LYS A 118 -28.35 10.61 -13.42
N GLU A 119 -28.81 11.62 -14.16
CA GLU A 119 -28.11 12.90 -14.34
C GLU A 119 -27.89 13.60 -12.99
N VAL A 120 -28.94 13.75 -12.18
CA VAL A 120 -28.87 14.38 -10.87
C VAL A 120 -27.91 13.63 -9.93
N VAL A 121 -27.94 12.30 -9.95
CA VAL A 121 -27.02 11.48 -9.13
C VAL A 121 -25.57 11.64 -9.61
N ALA A 122 -25.33 11.63 -10.92
CA ALA A 122 -24.00 11.83 -11.49
C ALA A 122 -23.44 13.20 -11.12
N GLU A 123 -24.24 14.26 -11.23
CA GLU A 123 -23.86 15.61 -10.84
C GLU A 123 -23.53 15.70 -9.35
N ARG A 124 -24.35 15.10 -8.48
CA ARG A 124 -24.08 15.03 -7.03
C ARG A 124 -22.74 14.35 -6.72
N ILE A 125 -22.43 13.24 -7.39
CA ILE A 125 -21.16 12.52 -7.22
C ILE A 125 -20.00 13.39 -7.69
N SER A 126 -20.13 14.04 -8.85
CA SER A 126 -19.12 14.96 -9.39
C SER A 126 -18.84 16.11 -8.41
N ASN A 127 -19.89 16.76 -7.90
CA ASN A 127 -19.79 17.86 -6.95
C ASN A 127 -19.15 17.42 -5.62
N ALA A 128 -19.50 16.23 -5.11
CA ALA A 128 -18.87 15.68 -3.92
C ALA A 128 -17.37 15.42 -4.12
N ARG A 129 -17.00 14.89 -5.29
CA ARG A 129 -15.60 14.68 -5.67
C ARG A 129 -14.84 16.00 -5.75
N GLN A 130 -15.40 17.02 -6.39
CA GLN A 130 -14.78 18.33 -6.51
C GLN A 130 -14.52 18.96 -5.15
N LYS A 131 -15.52 18.97 -4.25
CA LYS A 131 -15.36 19.48 -2.88
C LYS A 131 -14.25 18.78 -2.10
N ARG A 132 -14.09 17.47 -2.30
CA ARG A 132 -13.00 16.71 -1.67
C ARG A 132 -11.63 17.15 -2.21
N LEU A 133 -11.49 17.29 -3.53
CA LEU A 133 -10.25 17.74 -4.17
C LEU A 133 -9.89 19.17 -3.74
N ASP A 134 -10.86 20.08 -3.71
CA ASP A 134 -10.67 21.46 -3.26
C ASP A 134 -10.21 21.50 -1.79
N HIS A 135 -10.80 20.65 -0.93
CA HIS A 135 -10.39 20.53 0.47
C HIS A 135 -8.95 20.00 0.62
N GLU A 136 -8.57 18.99 -0.15
CA GLU A 136 -7.20 18.44 -0.17
C GLU A 136 -6.19 19.49 -0.67
N ALA A 137 -6.51 20.23 -1.74
CA ALA A 137 -5.68 21.32 -2.25
C ALA A 137 -5.53 22.46 -1.23
N SER A 138 -6.58 22.81 -0.50
CA SER A 138 -6.54 23.84 0.55
C SER A 138 -5.63 23.47 1.72
N LYS A 139 -5.51 22.16 2.04
CA LYS A 139 -4.60 21.68 3.09
C LYS A 139 -3.14 21.71 2.66
N ASN A 140 -2.86 21.47 1.37
CA ASN A 140 -1.48 21.45 0.86
C ASN A 140 -0.88 22.84 0.67
N ASN A 141 -1.69 23.89 0.50
CA ASN A 141 -1.24 25.28 0.35
C ASN A 141 -0.90 25.99 1.68
N VAL A 142 -0.95 25.30 2.83
CA VAL A 142 -0.67 25.85 4.17
C VAL A 142 0.65 25.30 4.76
N THR A 143 1.48 24.68 3.92
CA THR A 143 2.84 24.20 4.28
C THR A 143 3.87 24.80 3.33
#